data_AF-A0A0G0M2T2-F1
#
_entry.id   AF-A0A0G0M2T2-F1
#
_cell.length_a   1.000
_cell.length_b   1.000
_cell.length_c   1.000
_cell.angle_alpha   90.00
_cell.angle_beta   90.00
_cell.angle_gamma   90.00
#
_symmetry.space_group_name_H-M   'P 1'
#
loop_
_entity.id
_entity.type
_entity.pdbx_description
1 polymer ?
#
loop_
_entity_poly.entity_id
_entity_poly.type
_entity_poly.pdbx_seq_one_letter_code
_entity_poly.pdbx_strand_id
1 'polypeptide(L)' 'MTQIAIKKFNRDILGLKKEVRMLRSFLIGNLLKDNEGEYKQKFIRTILMASKENAKFVFKNGEIFLGQLQKKNL' A
#
# COMPACT_ATOMS: atom_id res chain seq x y z
N MET A 1 -12.77 33.51 24.18
CA MET A 1 -13.00 33.64 22.72
C MET A 1 -12.01 32.81 21.90
N THR A 2 -10.70 32.99 22.06
CA THR A 2 -9.64 32.37 21.24
C THR A 2 -9.56 30.83 21.35
N GLN A 3 -9.65 30.27 22.56
CA GLN A 3 -9.59 28.81 22.74
C GLN A 3 -10.81 28.07 22.15
N ILE A 4 -11.98 28.70 22.15
CA ILE A 4 -13.20 28.14 21.55
C ILE A 4 -13.04 28.08 20.03
N ALA A 5 -12.48 29.14 19.42
CA ALA A 5 -12.19 29.18 18.00
C ALA A 5 -11.16 28.11 17.59
N ILE A 6 -10.09 27.92 18.38
CA ILE A 6 -9.07 26.87 18.13
C ILE A 6 -9.70 25.47 18.23
N LYS A 7 -10.55 25.23 19.23
CA LYS A 7 -11.23 23.93 19.40
C LYS A 7 -12.18 23.63 18.24
N LYS A 8 -12.91 24.64 17.77
CA LYS A 8 -13.77 24.53 16.58
C LYS A 8 -12.94 24.23 15.33
N PHE A 9 -11.88 24.99 15.09
CA PHE A 9 -10.98 24.81 13.96
C PHE A 9 -10.35 23.40 13.92
N ASN A 10 -9.90 22.88 15.07
CA ASN A 10 -9.36 21.53 15.16
C ASN A 10 -10.40 20.45 14.86
N ARG A 11 -11.64 20.63 15.30
CA ARG A 11 -12.76 19.72 14.98
C ARG A 11 -13.02 19.72 13.48
N ASP A 12 -13.05 20.89 12.85
CA ASP A 12 -13.30 21.03 11.43
C ASP A 12 -12.17 20.39 10.60
N ILE A 13 -10.91 20.57 11.00
CA ILE A 13 -9.77 19.87 10.37
C ILE A 13 -9.86 18.35 10.53
N LEU A 14 -10.29 17.85 11.70
CA LEU A 14 -10.49 16.42 11.91
C LEU A 14 -11.60 15.86 11.03
N GLY A 15 -12.71 16.59 10.88
CA GLY A 15 -13.80 16.27 9.97
C GLY A 15 -13.31 16.18 8.52
N LEU A 16 -12.63 17.23 8.06
CA LEU A 16 -12.09 17.31 6.71
C LEU A 16 -11.08 16.17 6.42
N LYS A 17 -10.19 15.86 7.36
CA LYS A 17 -9.26 14.72 7.23
C LYS A 17 -9.98 13.38 7.11
N LYS A 18 -11.10 13.20 7.82
CA LYS A 18 -11.91 11.97 7.76
C LYS A 18 -12.61 11.86 6.41
N GLU A 19 -13.22 12.94 5.93
CA GLU A 19 -13.91 13.00 4.63
C GLU A 19 -12.95 12.73 3.47
N VAL A 20 -11.78 13.40 3.45
CA VAL A 20 -10.76 13.17 2.42
C VAL A 20 -10.27 11.72 2.42
N ARG A 21 -10.14 11.10 3.60
CA ARG A 21 -9.77 9.67 3.70
C ARG A 21 -10.85 8.77 3.10
N MET A 22 -12.11 9.02 3.41
CA MET A 22 -13.23 8.24 2.87
C MET A 22 -13.33 8.39 1.34
N LEU A 23 -13.17 9.62 0.83
CA LEU A 23 -13.18 9.88 -0.60
C LEU A 23 -12.04 9.18 -1.33
N ARG A 24 -10.82 9.21 -0.77
CA ARG A 24 -9.68 8.46 -1.33
C ARG A 24 -9.93 6.96 -1.35
N SER A 25 -10.45 6.40 -0.26
CA SER A 25 -10.80 4.97 -0.20
C SER A 25 -11.90 4.60 -1.18
N PHE A 26 -12.90 5.48 -1.38
CA PHE A 26 -13.97 5.28 -2.36
C PHE A 26 -13.44 5.30 -3.80
N LEU A 27 -12.57 6.26 -4.14
CA LEU A 27 -11.96 6.37 -5.46
C LEU A 27 -11.07 5.15 -5.77
N ILE A 28 -10.23 4.74 -4.82
CA ILE A 28 -9.37 3.55 -4.96
C ILE A 28 -10.22 2.28 -5.06
N GLY A 29 -11.31 2.16 -4.29
CA GLY A 29 -12.13 0.96 -4.25
C GLY A 29 -13.10 0.81 -5.44
N ASN A 30 -13.66 1.91 -5.95
CA ASN A 30 -14.73 1.85 -6.97
C ASN A 30 -14.30 2.29 -8.38
N LEU A 31 -13.31 3.17 -8.50
CA LEU A 31 -12.91 3.76 -9.79
C LEU A 31 -11.57 3.22 -10.31
N LEU A 32 -10.68 2.75 -9.42
CA LEU A 32 -9.48 2.02 -9.77
C LEU A 32 -9.61 0.54 -9.39
N LYS A 33 -10.54 -0.16 -10.05
CA LYS A 33 -10.34 -1.61 -10.18
C LYS A 33 -9.17 -1.79 -11.13
N ASP A 34 -8.09 -2.39 -10.62
CA ASP A 34 -7.01 -2.86 -11.48
C ASP A 34 -7.62 -3.72 -12.62
N ASN A 35 -7.00 -3.73 -13.79
CA ASN A 35 -7.40 -4.66 -14.85
C ASN A 35 -7.30 -6.13 -14.37
N GLU A 36 -6.46 -6.40 -13.36
CA GLU A 36 -6.35 -7.69 -12.66
C GLU A 36 -7.44 -7.92 -11.59
N GLY A 37 -8.28 -6.93 -11.26
CA GLY A 37 -9.39 -7.03 -10.32
C GLY A 37 -9.06 -6.64 -8.87
N GLU A 38 -9.86 -7.14 -7.92
CA GLU A 38 -9.67 -6.87 -6.48
C GLU A 38 -8.65 -7.84 -5.88
N TYR A 39 -7.42 -7.36 -5.63
CA TYR A 39 -6.43 -8.15 -4.92
C TYR A 39 -6.90 -8.51 -3.51
N LYS A 40 -6.76 -9.79 -3.15
CA LYS A 40 -7.04 -10.26 -1.78
C LYS A 40 -6.18 -9.47 -0.78
N GLN A 41 -6.80 -8.85 0.21
CA GLN A 41 -6.10 -8.05 1.24
C GLN A 41 -4.95 -8.82 1.93
N LYS A 42 -5.12 -10.13 2.13
CA LYS A 42 -4.07 -11.01 2.65
C LYS A 42 -2.83 -11.02 1.75
N PHE A 43 -3.02 -11.12 0.44
CA PHE A 43 -1.94 -11.09 -0.55
C PHE A 43 -1.18 -9.76 -0.50
N ILE A 44 -1.89 -8.63 -0.52
CA ILE A 44 -1.27 -7.29 -0.44
C ILE A 44 -0.40 -7.16 0.80
N ARG A 45 -0.93 -7.57 1.97
CA ARG A 45 -0.17 -7.52 3.25
C ARG A 45 1.08 -8.38 3.19
N THR A 46 0.99 -9.60 2.67
CA THR A 46 2.14 -10.51 2.53
C THR A 46 3.21 -9.92 1.62
N ILE A 47 2.83 -9.39 0.45
CA ILE A 47 3.78 -8.78 -0.49
C ILE A 47 4.42 -7.51 0.10
N LEU A 48 3.64 -6.65 0.77
CA LEU A 48 4.17 -5.44 1.42
C LEU A 48 5.11 -5.74 2.59
N MET A 49 4.91 -6.86 3.29
CA MET A 49 5.85 -7.31 4.32
C MET A 49 7.14 -7.80 3.67
N ALA A 50 7.02 -8.66 2.65
CA ALA A 50 8.17 -9.21 1.94
C ALA A 50 9.00 -8.13 1.23
N SER A 51 8.38 -7.06 0.71
CA SER A 51 9.11 -5.98 0.03
C SER A 51 9.97 -5.12 0.95
N LYS A 52 9.73 -5.16 2.26
CA LYS A 52 10.55 -4.49 3.27
C LYS A 52 11.74 -5.33 3.72
N GLU A 53 11.76 -6.62 3.38
CA GLU A 53 12.89 -7.48 3.68
C GLU A 53 14.06 -7.16 2.75
N ASN A 54 15.28 -7.31 3.26
CA ASN A 54 16.48 -7.12 2.43
C ASN A 54 16.48 -8.16 1.31
N ALA A 55 16.68 -7.71 0.08
CA ALA A 55 16.74 -8.57 -1.09
C ALA A 55 17.92 -9.56 -0.95
N LYS A 56 17.60 -10.82 -0.67
CA LYS A 56 18.60 -11.91 -0.56
C LYS A 56 19.14 -12.34 -1.93
N PHE A 57 18.38 -12.06 -2.99
CA PHE A 57 18.71 -12.43 -4.36
C PHE A 57 18.60 -11.20 -5.24
N VAL A 58 19.59 -11.01 -6.11
CA VAL A 58 19.62 -9.96 -7.13
C VAL A 58 19.77 -10.64 -8.48
N PHE A 59 18.82 -10.38 -9.36
CA PHE A 59 18.78 -10.96 -10.70
C PHE A 59 18.92 -9.85 -11.72
N LYS A 60 20.09 -9.77 -12.37
CA LYS A 60 20.34 -8.74 -13.40
C LYS A 60 19.86 -9.16 -14.78
N ASN A 61 19.71 -10.46 -15.02
CA ASN A 61 19.24 -11.04 -16.26
C ASN A 61 18.65 -12.45 -16.01
N GLY A 62 18.01 -13.03 -17.02
CA GLY A 62 17.35 -14.33 -16.94
C GLY A 62 18.32 -15.49 -16.64
N GLU A 63 19.54 -15.44 -17.16
CA GLU A 63 20.55 -16.48 -16.94
C GLU A 63 20.97 -16.56 -15.46
N ILE A 64 21.22 -15.39 -14.83
CA ILE A 64 21.54 -15.30 -13.40
C ILE A 64 20.37 -15.80 -12.55
N PHE A 65 19.14 -15.49 -12.94
CA PHE A 65 17.94 -16.00 -12.28
C PHE A 65 17.86 -17.53 -12.35
N LEU A 66 17.92 -18.11 -13.55
CA LEU A 66 17.82 -19.55 -13.75
C LEU A 66 18.96 -20.30 -13.06
N GLY A 67 20.19 -19.77 -13.10
CA GLY A 67 21.34 -20.35 -12.42
C GLY A 67 21.19 -20.34 -10.89
N GLN A 68 20.60 -19.30 -10.31
CA GLN A 68 20.30 -19.28 -8.87
C GLN A 68 19.14 -20.19 -8.49
N LEU A 69 18.13 -20.32 -9.37
CA LEU A 69 17.00 -21.22 -9.17
C LEU A 69 17.44 -22.68 -9.13
N GLN A 70 18.28 -23.09 -10.09
CA GLN A 70 18.85 -24.45 -10.14
C GLN A 70 19.73 -24.75 -8.93
N LYS A 71 20.58 -23.80 -8.49
CA LYS A 71 21.43 -23.99 -7.30
C LYS A 71 20.66 -24.14 -6.00
N LYS A 72 19.43 -23.64 -5.94
CA LYS A 72 18.62 -23.65 -4.73
C LYS A 72 17.83 -24.96 -4.54
N ASN A 73 17.88 -25.90 -5.51
CA ASN A 73 17.15 -27.18 -5.52
C ASN A 73 15.74 -27.06 -4.90
N LEU A 74 14.85 -26.34 -5.60
CA LEU A 74 13.41 -26.49 -5.40
C LEU A 74 12.89 -27.64 -6.26
#